data_AF-A0A963KVE1-F1
#
_entry.id   AF-A0A963KVE1-F1
#
_cell.length_a   1.000
_cell.length_b   1.000
_cell.length_c   1.000
_cell.angle_alpha   90.00
_cell.angle_beta   90.00
_cell.angle_gamma   90.00
#
_symmetry.space_group_name_H-M   'P 1'
#
loop_
_entity.id
_entity.type
_entity.pdbx_description
1 polymer ?
#
loop_
_entity_poly.entity_id
_entity_poly.type
_entity_poly.pdbx_seq_one_letter_code
_entity_poly.pdbx_strand_id
1 'polypeptide(L)'
;MANICVFCDGTWQTDEDEENGVLTVSNVAKMRNTLALGDAGGEAQKRYYHPGVGTGGGRLSRLIGGGFGVGLQDNVKSAYKWLSVTYEPGDRIHLFGFSRGAYTVRSLGGMISACGLLDLRGMGDDDAGAWPRVDAVFETYRRRPVDAAILAACRFHNCDASRNPAKTTPIHFLGVWDTVGALGIPNHLGVLNLLDDPGSYAFHDTELSDIVRHARHAMAIDEERESFTPTLWTGHGSGTDIRQVWFAGAHGDTGGGYPLGESGLSDVALLWMIEEAQACGLRFNENKLRQIRADPLGPRHNPVTGV
;
A
#
# COMPACT_ATOMS: atom_id res chain seq x y z
N MET A 1 -3.91 22.25 -5.90
CA MET A 1 -2.89 21.19 -5.86
C MET A 1 -2.71 20.79 -4.42
N ALA A 2 -2.95 19.53 -4.12
CA ALA A 2 -2.81 18.90 -2.82
C ALA A 2 -1.96 17.63 -2.93
N ASN A 3 -1.45 17.16 -1.80
CA ASN A 3 -0.86 15.84 -1.67
C ASN A 3 -1.93 14.88 -1.13
N ILE A 4 -2.23 13.80 -1.85
CA ILE A 4 -3.17 12.76 -1.41
C ILE A 4 -2.41 11.48 -1.11
N CYS A 5 -2.50 11.02 0.14
CA CYS A 5 -1.70 9.93 0.66
C CYS A 5 -2.58 8.71 0.96
N VAL A 6 -2.25 7.56 0.39
CA VAL A 6 -2.90 6.28 0.65
C VAL A 6 -1.95 5.42 1.48
N PHE A 7 -2.42 4.95 2.62
CA PHE A 7 -1.67 4.10 3.55
C PHE A 7 -2.38 2.74 3.67
N CYS A 8 -1.75 1.65 3.24
CA CYS A 8 -2.29 0.30 3.35
C CYS A 8 -1.40 -0.57 4.24
N ASP A 9 -1.95 -1.07 5.34
CA ASP A 9 -1.19 -1.82 6.34
C ASP A 9 -0.95 -3.29 5.98
N GLY A 10 0.00 -3.92 6.69
CA GLY A 10 0.22 -5.36 6.65
C GLY A 10 -0.96 -6.14 7.24
N THR A 11 -1.09 -7.43 6.91
CA THR A 11 -2.25 -8.22 7.38
C THR A 11 -2.22 -8.41 8.89
N TRP A 12 -3.42 -8.41 9.48
CA TRP A 12 -3.64 -8.41 10.92
C TRP A 12 -3.13 -7.17 11.64
N GLN A 13 -2.64 -6.15 10.92
CA GLN A 13 -2.19 -4.91 11.51
C GLN A 13 -3.26 -3.81 11.47
N THR A 14 -3.43 -3.13 12.59
CA THR A 14 -4.23 -1.92 12.76
C THR A 14 -3.43 -0.85 13.50
N ASP A 15 -3.96 0.37 13.52
CA ASP A 15 -3.41 1.46 14.34
C ASP A 15 -3.76 1.36 15.83
N GLU A 16 -4.46 0.30 16.23
CA GLU A 16 -4.88 0.01 17.61
C GLU A 16 -4.29 -1.30 18.16
N ASP A 17 -3.34 -1.94 17.45
CA ASP A 17 -2.78 -3.21 17.89
C ASP A 17 -1.95 -3.04 19.16
N GLU A 18 -2.14 -3.99 20.09
CA GLU A 18 -1.43 -4.04 21.37
C GLU A 18 -0.99 -5.47 21.70
N GLU A 19 0.20 -5.59 22.28
CA GLU A 19 0.70 -6.80 22.95
C GLU A 19 0.94 -6.49 24.42
N ASN A 20 0.29 -7.23 25.32
CA ASN A 20 0.39 -7.02 26.78
C ASN A 20 0.11 -5.57 27.23
N GLY A 21 -0.78 -4.85 26.53
CA GLY A 21 -1.12 -3.45 26.79
C GLY A 21 -0.10 -2.43 26.27
N VAL A 22 0.82 -2.86 25.40
CA VAL A 22 1.79 -2.00 24.71
C VAL A 22 1.48 -1.97 23.22
N LEU A 23 1.37 -0.79 22.63
CA LEU A 23 1.09 -0.62 21.21
C LEU A 23 2.17 -1.29 20.33
N THR A 24 1.71 -2.01 19.31
CA THR A 24 2.52 -2.75 18.31
C THR A 24 2.24 -2.24 16.90
N VAL A 25 2.31 -0.91 16.73
CA VAL A 25 1.93 -0.23 15.48
C VAL A 25 2.97 -0.38 14.37
N SER A 26 2.50 -0.53 13.13
CA SER A 26 3.34 -0.58 11.92
C SER A 26 3.93 0.78 11.56
N ASN A 27 4.94 0.78 10.68
CA ASN A 27 5.50 1.98 10.09
C ASN A 27 4.51 2.71 9.19
N VAL A 28 3.56 2.00 8.58
CA VAL A 28 2.46 2.62 7.81
C VAL A 28 1.60 3.48 8.73
N ALA A 29 1.17 2.93 9.87
CA ALA A 29 0.37 3.65 10.86
C ALA A 29 1.16 4.81 11.50
N LYS A 30 2.42 4.57 11.91
CA LYS A 30 3.32 5.60 12.44
C LYS A 30 3.48 6.76 11.46
N MET A 31 3.78 6.48 10.17
CA MET A 31 3.93 7.50 9.13
C MET A 31 2.64 8.28 8.86
N ARG A 32 1.50 7.58 8.78
CA ARG A 32 0.18 8.23 8.67
C ARG A 32 -0.04 9.21 9.81
N ASN A 33 0.30 8.79 11.03
CA ASN A 33 0.07 9.57 12.26
C ASN A 33 0.99 10.79 12.36
N THR A 34 2.19 10.74 11.79
CA THR A 34 3.13 11.86 11.74
C THR A 34 2.82 12.86 10.64
N LEU A 35 2.03 12.52 9.61
CA LEU A 35 1.68 13.44 8.52
C LEU A 35 1.08 14.76 9.05
N ALA A 36 1.60 15.89 8.57
CA ALA A 36 1.09 17.21 8.94
C ALA A 36 -0.22 17.49 8.21
N LEU A 37 -1.34 17.51 8.95
CA LEU A 37 -2.64 17.90 8.41
C LEU A 37 -2.80 19.41 8.58
N GLY A 38 -2.99 20.13 7.48
CA GLY A 38 -3.20 21.58 7.50
C GLY A 38 -2.80 22.30 6.21
N ASP A 39 -3.43 23.44 5.99
CA ASP A 39 -3.25 24.35 4.85
C ASP A 39 -2.19 25.44 5.09
N ALA A 40 -1.52 25.43 6.25
CA ALA A 40 -0.57 26.45 6.73
C ALA A 40 0.71 26.65 5.87
N GLY A 41 0.72 26.15 4.63
CA GLY A 41 1.76 26.38 3.62
C GLY A 41 1.29 26.21 2.17
N GLY A 42 -0.02 26.29 1.90
CA GLY A 42 -0.56 26.37 0.53
C GLY A 42 -0.83 25.06 -0.23
N GLU A 43 -0.32 23.90 0.21
CA GLU A 43 -0.67 22.58 -0.37
C GLU A 43 -1.33 21.67 0.69
N ALA A 44 -2.65 21.49 0.61
CA ALA A 44 -3.37 20.60 1.53
C ALA A 44 -2.81 19.16 1.47
N GLN A 45 -2.81 18.44 2.60
CA GLN A 45 -2.48 17.01 2.64
C GLN A 45 -3.70 16.21 3.11
N LYS A 46 -4.23 15.36 2.22
CA LYS A 46 -5.33 14.42 2.52
C LYS A 46 -4.75 13.04 2.74
N ARG A 47 -5.38 12.23 3.59
CA ARG A 47 -4.94 10.87 3.86
C ARG A 47 -6.10 9.88 3.88
N TYR A 48 -5.81 8.69 3.39
CA TYR A 48 -6.63 7.49 3.50
C TYR A 48 -5.83 6.40 4.17
N TYR A 49 -6.45 5.67 5.08
CA TYR A 49 -5.84 4.53 5.74
C TYR A 49 -6.74 3.32 5.58
N HIS A 50 -6.14 2.23 5.11
CA HIS A 50 -6.76 0.92 5.08
C HIS A 50 -6.05 0.01 6.08
N PRO A 51 -6.77 -0.55 7.07
CA PRO A 51 -6.18 -1.52 7.98
C PRO A 51 -5.85 -2.82 7.22
N GLY A 52 -5.01 -3.66 7.81
CA GLY A 52 -4.64 -4.95 7.25
C GLY A 52 -5.82 -5.86 6.92
N VAL A 53 -5.65 -6.74 5.93
CA VAL A 53 -6.60 -7.84 5.67
C VAL A 53 -6.83 -8.64 6.97
N GLY A 54 -8.08 -9.03 7.25
CA GLY A 54 -8.46 -9.81 8.44
C GLY A 54 -8.87 -9.02 9.69
N THR A 55 -8.83 -7.68 9.66
CA THR A 55 -9.08 -6.82 10.83
C THR A 55 -10.55 -6.41 11.01
N GLY A 56 -11.38 -6.50 9.95
CA GLY A 56 -12.80 -6.13 9.97
C GLY A 56 -13.74 -7.25 10.43
N GLY A 57 -14.58 -6.97 11.42
CA GLY A 57 -15.68 -7.83 11.88
C GLY A 57 -15.40 -8.64 13.15
N GLY A 58 -16.45 -9.00 13.89
CA GLY A 58 -16.37 -9.76 15.14
C GLY A 58 -15.62 -11.10 15.02
N ARG A 59 -15.36 -11.77 16.16
CA ARG A 59 -14.51 -12.99 16.25
C ARG A 59 -14.84 -14.09 15.22
N LEU A 60 -16.08 -14.14 14.72
CA LEU A 60 -16.55 -15.09 13.71
C LEU A 60 -16.15 -14.70 12.26
N SER A 61 -16.10 -13.40 11.93
CA SER A 61 -15.61 -12.90 10.63
C SER A 61 -14.09 -12.89 10.51
N ARG A 62 -13.35 -12.87 11.63
CA ARG A 62 -11.90 -13.17 11.62
C ARG A 62 -11.58 -14.57 11.11
N LEU A 63 -12.49 -15.53 11.29
CA LEU A 63 -12.31 -16.91 10.86
C LEU A 63 -12.80 -17.16 9.41
N ILE A 64 -13.88 -16.48 9.00
CA ILE A 64 -14.49 -16.62 7.67
C ILE A 64 -13.85 -15.66 6.64
N GLY A 65 -13.36 -14.50 7.08
CA GLY A 65 -12.55 -13.56 6.30
C GLY A 65 -11.11 -14.04 6.04
N GLY A 66 -10.79 -15.26 6.47
CA GLY A 66 -9.55 -15.99 6.15
C GLY A 66 -9.49 -16.51 4.71
N GLY A 67 -10.42 -16.12 3.84
CA GLY A 67 -10.30 -16.25 2.38
C GLY A 67 -9.22 -15.30 1.88
N PHE A 68 -8.00 -15.82 1.85
CA PHE A 68 -6.72 -15.11 1.78
C PHE A 68 -6.59 -14.04 0.67
N GLY A 69 -7.41 -14.13 -0.40
CA GLY A 69 -7.38 -13.22 -1.54
C GLY A 69 -8.61 -12.33 -1.76
N VAL A 70 -9.77 -12.63 -1.17
CA VAL A 70 -10.97 -11.79 -1.33
C VAL A 70 -10.77 -10.42 -0.69
N GLY A 71 -10.20 -10.39 0.53
CA GLY A 71 -9.95 -9.13 1.23
C GLY A 71 -8.90 -8.23 0.57
N LEU A 72 -7.90 -8.79 -0.12
CA LEU A 72 -6.86 -8.00 -0.78
C LEU A 72 -7.40 -7.22 -1.99
N GLN A 73 -8.29 -7.85 -2.76
CA GLN A 73 -8.97 -7.20 -3.88
C GLN A 73 -9.86 -6.05 -3.39
N ASP A 74 -10.59 -6.28 -2.30
CA ASP A 74 -11.43 -5.24 -1.68
C ASP A 74 -10.61 -4.06 -1.17
N ASN A 75 -9.40 -4.29 -0.63
CA ASN A 75 -8.49 -3.22 -0.24
C ASN A 75 -8.06 -2.35 -1.44
N VAL A 76 -7.67 -2.98 -2.56
CA VAL A 76 -7.30 -2.28 -3.80
C VAL A 76 -8.48 -1.45 -4.31
N LYS A 77 -9.67 -2.06 -4.41
CA LYS A 77 -10.88 -1.38 -4.87
C LYS A 77 -11.29 -0.22 -3.97
N SER A 78 -11.18 -0.38 -2.65
CA SER A 78 -11.52 0.67 -1.68
C SER A 78 -10.59 1.87 -1.79
N ALA A 79 -9.27 1.63 -1.87
CA ALA A 79 -8.30 2.70 -2.07
C ALA A 79 -8.48 3.37 -3.45
N TYR A 80 -8.75 2.60 -4.50
CA TYR A 80 -9.04 3.12 -5.84
C TYR A 80 -10.30 3.99 -5.87
N LYS A 81 -11.40 3.54 -5.23
CA LYS A 81 -12.64 4.33 -5.08
C LYS A 81 -12.35 5.65 -4.37
N TRP A 82 -11.64 5.60 -3.25
CA TRP A 82 -11.32 6.80 -2.48
C TRP A 82 -10.51 7.80 -3.31
N LEU A 83 -9.48 7.35 -4.04
CA LEU A 83 -8.74 8.19 -4.97
C LEU A 83 -9.63 8.75 -6.08
N SER A 84 -10.50 7.93 -6.66
CA SER A 84 -11.40 8.31 -7.75
C SER A 84 -12.37 9.43 -7.38
N VAL A 85 -12.81 9.46 -6.13
CA VAL A 85 -13.70 10.51 -5.57
C VAL A 85 -12.90 11.73 -5.09
N THR A 86 -11.69 11.54 -4.57
CA THR A 86 -10.93 12.57 -3.83
C THR A 86 -9.97 13.39 -4.70
N TYR A 87 -9.44 12.77 -5.77
CA TYR A 87 -8.43 13.37 -6.64
C TYR A 87 -9.01 14.55 -7.41
N GLU A 88 -8.29 15.67 -7.39
CA GLU A 88 -8.50 16.77 -8.32
C GLU A 88 -7.34 16.86 -9.32
N PRO A 89 -7.60 17.26 -10.59
CA PRO A 89 -6.55 17.43 -11.58
C PRO A 89 -5.37 18.28 -11.06
N GLY A 90 -4.18 17.69 -11.12
CA GLY A 90 -2.94 18.30 -10.64
C GLY A 90 -2.53 17.91 -9.22
N ASP A 91 -3.37 17.20 -8.45
CA ASP A 91 -2.95 16.66 -7.16
C ASP A 91 -1.83 15.62 -7.31
N ARG A 92 -0.99 15.48 -6.27
CA ARG A 92 0.11 14.51 -6.21
C ARG A 92 -0.33 13.30 -5.39
N ILE A 93 -0.32 12.12 -6.01
CA ILE A 93 -0.66 10.84 -5.36
C ILE A 93 0.59 10.24 -4.72
N HIS A 94 0.50 9.93 -3.43
CA HIS A 94 1.52 9.24 -2.65
C HIS A 94 0.95 7.94 -2.09
N LEU A 95 1.59 6.82 -2.36
CA LEU A 95 1.13 5.50 -1.95
C LEU A 95 2.14 4.87 -1.00
N PHE A 96 1.66 4.34 0.12
CA PHE A 96 2.46 3.71 1.16
C PHE A 96 1.88 2.36 1.56
N GLY A 97 2.72 1.33 1.65
CA GLY A 97 2.27 0.06 2.20
C GLY A 97 3.36 -0.82 2.75
N PHE A 98 2.98 -1.70 3.66
CA PHE A 98 3.87 -2.70 4.26
C PHE A 98 3.35 -4.10 3.96
N SER A 99 4.22 -5.06 3.65
CA SER A 99 3.85 -6.47 3.51
C SER A 99 2.78 -6.67 2.42
N ARG A 100 1.60 -7.23 2.75
CA ARG A 100 0.44 -7.29 1.85
C ARG A 100 -0.19 -5.92 1.55
N GLY A 101 -0.03 -4.94 2.43
CA GLY A 101 -0.34 -3.54 2.15
C GLY A 101 0.56 -2.97 1.05
N ALA A 102 1.83 -3.36 1.00
CA ALA A 102 2.73 -3.01 -0.11
C ALA A 102 2.26 -3.62 -1.43
N TYR A 103 1.80 -4.88 -1.41
CA TYR A 103 1.16 -5.50 -2.58
C TYR A 103 -0.09 -4.71 -3.00
N THR A 104 -0.91 -4.28 -2.05
CA THR A 104 -2.13 -3.49 -2.30
C THR A 104 -1.79 -2.21 -3.05
N VAL A 105 -0.86 -1.40 -2.56
CA VAL A 105 -0.52 -0.12 -3.21
C VAL A 105 0.21 -0.28 -4.54
N ARG A 106 1.01 -1.35 -4.71
CA ARG A 106 1.61 -1.69 -6.01
C ARG A 106 0.54 -2.08 -7.02
N SER A 107 -0.43 -2.90 -6.62
CA SER A 107 -1.56 -3.31 -7.46
C SER A 107 -2.46 -2.13 -7.82
N LEU A 108 -2.70 -1.23 -6.86
CA LEU A 108 -3.40 0.03 -7.09
C LEU A 108 -2.67 0.87 -8.16
N GLY A 109 -1.34 0.97 -8.07
CA GLY A 109 -0.55 1.65 -9.09
C GLY A 109 -0.61 1.00 -10.47
N GLY A 110 -0.57 -0.33 -10.52
CA GLY A 110 -0.77 -1.11 -11.75
C GLY A 110 -2.15 -0.88 -12.37
N MET A 111 -3.21 -0.87 -11.55
CA MET A 111 -4.59 -0.61 -11.98
C MET A 111 -4.73 0.80 -12.57
N ILE A 112 -4.20 1.83 -11.90
CA ILE A 112 -4.23 3.21 -12.41
C ILE A 112 -3.43 3.33 -13.72
N SER A 113 -2.29 2.64 -13.81
CA SER A 113 -1.48 2.62 -15.03
C SER A 113 -2.21 2.00 -16.21
N ALA A 114 -2.85 0.85 -16.00
CA ALA A 114 -3.48 0.06 -17.05
C ALA A 114 -4.82 0.62 -17.49
N CYS A 115 -5.64 1.07 -16.53
CA CYS A 115 -7.03 1.47 -16.78
C CYS A 115 -7.27 2.99 -16.70
N GLY A 116 -6.36 3.75 -16.09
CA GLY A 116 -6.59 5.13 -15.68
C GLY A 116 -7.18 5.24 -14.28
N LEU A 117 -7.36 6.47 -13.78
CA LEU A 117 -8.06 6.75 -12.51
C LEU A 117 -9.49 7.23 -12.80
N LEU A 118 -10.49 6.47 -12.36
CA LEU A 118 -11.89 6.75 -12.63
C LEU A 118 -12.29 8.11 -12.04
N ASP A 119 -13.03 8.93 -12.79
CA ASP A 119 -13.57 10.18 -12.27
C ASP A 119 -14.94 9.92 -11.65
N LEU A 120 -14.96 9.84 -10.32
CA LEU A 120 -16.16 9.65 -9.50
C LEU A 120 -16.48 10.91 -8.68
N ARG A 121 -15.93 12.07 -9.02
CA ARG A 121 -16.24 13.32 -8.31
C ARG A 121 -17.74 13.58 -8.33
N GLY A 122 -18.26 14.04 -7.19
CA GLY A 122 -19.69 14.27 -7.00
C GLY A 122 -20.50 13.02 -6.62
N MET A 123 -19.91 11.82 -6.66
CA MET A 123 -20.49 10.62 -6.07
C MET A 123 -20.02 10.53 -4.61
N GLY A 124 -20.94 10.59 -3.66
CA GLY A 124 -20.62 10.51 -2.23
C GLY A 124 -20.16 9.11 -1.80
N ASP A 125 -19.70 8.96 -0.56
CA ASP A 125 -19.20 7.67 -0.05
C ASP A 125 -20.26 6.56 -0.10
N ASP A 126 -21.54 6.91 0.12
CA ASP A 126 -22.68 5.99 0.12
C ASP A 126 -23.35 5.82 -1.27
N ASP A 127 -22.76 6.38 -2.33
CA ASP A 127 -23.32 6.24 -3.68
C ASP A 127 -23.17 4.80 -4.19
N ALA A 128 -24.29 4.07 -4.19
CA ALA A 128 -24.37 2.69 -4.66
C ALA A 128 -23.94 2.52 -6.13
N GLY A 129 -23.91 3.59 -6.92
CA GLY A 129 -23.44 3.58 -8.30
C GLY A 129 -21.91 3.60 -8.46
N ALA A 130 -21.15 3.91 -7.42
CA ALA A 130 -19.69 3.95 -7.47
C ALA A 130 -19.07 2.54 -7.56
N TRP A 131 -19.52 1.62 -6.71
CA TRP A 131 -18.95 0.28 -6.59
C TRP A 131 -19.05 -0.56 -7.87
N PRO A 132 -20.20 -0.64 -8.58
CA PRO A 132 -20.27 -1.38 -9.83
C PRO A 132 -19.28 -0.89 -10.89
N ARG A 133 -18.97 0.41 -10.90
CA ARG A 133 -17.98 0.99 -11.83
C ARG A 133 -16.56 0.62 -11.43
N VAL A 134 -16.25 0.68 -10.13
CA VAL A 134 -14.94 0.25 -9.59
C VAL A 134 -14.72 -1.24 -9.84
N ASP A 135 -15.72 -2.08 -9.58
CA ASP A 135 -15.67 -3.52 -9.85
C ASP A 135 -15.44 -3.80 -11.35
N ALA A 136 -16.15 -3.09 -12.25
CA ALA A 136 -15.96 -3.25 -13.69
C ALA A 136 -14.54 -2.90 -14.15
N VAL A 137 -13.95 -1.82 -13.62
CA VAL A 137 -12.55 -1.44 -13.93
C VAL A 137 -11.56 -2.43 -13.31
N PHE A 138 -11.83 -2.94 -12.12
CA PHE A 138 -10.97 -3.92 -11.44
C PHE A 138 -10.96 -5.27 -12.17
N GLU A 139 -12.12 -5.78 -12.58
CA GLU A 139 -12.20 -7.00 -13.39
C GLU A 139 -11.54 -6.82 -14.76
N THR A 140 -11.63 -5.62 -15.33
CA THR A 140 -10.90 -5.26 -16.54
C THR A 140 -9.38 -5.31 -16.34
N TYR A 141 -8.89 -4.76 -15.22
CA TYR A 141 -7.47 -4.80 -14.86
C TYR A 141 -6.94 -6.23 -14.66
N ARG A 142 -7.76 -7.12 -14.10
CA ARG A 142 -7.42 -8.55 -13.94
C ARG A 142 -7.35 -9.32 -15.25
N ARG A 143 -7.94 -8.82 -16.34
CA ARG A 143 -7.91 -9.45 -17.66
C ARG A 143 -6.72 -8.94 -18.48
N ARG A 144 -6.07 -9.85 -19.23
CA ARG A 144 -5.07 -9.49 -20.25
C ARG A 144 -5.51 -10.00 -21.63
N PRO A 145 -5.64 -9.12 -22.65
CA PRO A 145 -5.58 -7.67 -22.58
C PRO A 145 -6.76 -7.05 -21.81
N VAL A 146 -6.64 -5.77 -21.42
CA VAL A 146 -7.74 -5.00 -20.81
C VAL A 146 -8.91 -4.86 -21.79
N ASP A 147 -10.13 -4.89 -21.27
CA ASP A 147 -11.36 -4.66 -22.02
C ASP A 147 -11.57 -3.17 -22.33
N ALA A 148 -11.21 -2.77 -23.55
CA ALA A 148 -11.33 -1.39 -24.01
C ALA A 148 -12.78 -0.87 -24.06
N ALA A 149 -13.79 -1.75 -24.19
CA ALA A 149 -15.19 -1.32 -24.25
C ALA A 149 -15.68 -0.87 -22.86
N ILE A 150 -15.27 -1.57 -21.80
CA ILE A 150 -15.57 -1.18 -20.42
C ILE A 150 -14.91 0.17 -20.10
N LEU A 151 -13.65 0.37 -20.50
CA LEU A 151 -12.95 1.63 -20.30
C LEU A 151 -13.62 2.76 -21.10
N ALA A 152 -14.01 2.54 -22.36
CA ALA A 152 -14.67 3.57 -23.18
C ALA A 152 -16.03 4.03 -22.62
N ALA A 153 -16.71 3.21 -21.80
CA ALA A 153 -17.96 3.56 -21.15
C ALA A 153 -17.78 4.40 -19.86
N CYS A 154 -16.54 4.58 -19.40
CA CYS A 154 -16.20 5.27 -18.16
C CYS A 154 -15.59 6.66 -18.43
N ARG A 155 -15.63 7.52 -17.41
CA ARG A 155 -14.91 8.80 -17.40
C ARG A 155 -13.71 8.68 -16.47
N PHE A 156 -12.56 9.22 -16.87
CA PHE A 156 -11.33 9.14 -16.09
C PHE A 156 -10.74 10.52 -15.87
N HIS A 157 -10.09 10.70 -14.73
CA HIS A 157 -9.30 11.88 -14.45
C HIS A 157 -8.19 12.06 -15.48
N ASN A 158 -7.92 13.33 -15.82
CA ASN A 158 -6.88 13.72 -16.78
C ASN A 158 -7.02 13.09 -18.18
N CYS A 159 -8.21 12.57 -18.53
CA CYS A 159 -8.47 11.92 -19.81
C CYS A 159 -9.77 12.43 -20.45
N ASP A 160 -9.65 12.92 -21.68
CA ASP A 160 -10.82 13.20 -22.51
C ASP A 160 -11.38 11.90 -23.09
N ALA A 161 -12.69 11.88 -23.41
CA ALA A 161 -13.40 10.68 -23.87
C ALA A 161 -12.84 10.03 -25.16
N SER A 162 -11.97 10.73 -25.90
CA SER A 162 -11.34 10.25 -27.13
C SER A 162 -9.93 9.67 -26.94
N ARG A 163 -9.39 9.70 -25.71
CA ARG A 163 -8.02 9.26 -25.41
C ARG A 163 -8.02 7.96 -24.60
N ASN A 164 -6.93 7.21 -24.73
CA ASN A 164 -6.67 6.07 -23.86
C ASN A 164 -6.46 6.58 -22.42
N PRO A 165 -7.27 6.13 -21.42
CA PRO A 165 -7.12 6.55 -20.03
C PRO A 165 -5.88 5.95 -19.35
N ALA A 166 -5.26 4.94 -19.95
CA ALA A 166 -4.00 4.39 -19.46
C ALA A 166 -2.92 5.48 -19.39
N LYS A 167 -2.18 5.46 -18.30
CA LYS A 167 -1.04 6.35 -18.04
C LYS A 167 -1.36 7.86 -17.98
N THR A 168 -2.62 8.27 -17.84
CA THR A 168 -2.98 9.71 -17.79
C THR A 168 -2.79 10.36 -16.42
N THR A 169 -2.83 9.58 -15.34
CA THR A 169 -2.73 10.08 -13.96
C THR A 169 -1.46 9.56 -13.30
N PRO A 170 -0.44 10.42 -13.07
CA PRO A 170 0.84 9.99 -12.51
C PRO A 170 0.75 9.69 -11.00
N ILE A 171 1.58 8.76 -10.55
CA ILE A 171 1.83 8.50 -9.13
C ILE A 171 3.13 9.21 -8.77
N HIS A 172 3.06 10.16 -7.85
CA HIS A 172 4.21 10.97 -7.49
C HIS A 172 5.20 10.17 -6.65
N PHE A 173 4.72 9.42 -5.65
CA PHE A 173 5.57 8.62 -4.78
C PHE A 173 4.93 7.26 -4.47
N LEU A 174 5.73 6.19 -4.53
CA LEU A 174 5.36 4.84 -4.08
C LEU A 174 6.42 4.34 -3.09
N GLY A 175 6.08 4.37 -1.81
CA GLY A 175 6.93 3.88 -0.72
C GLY A 175 6.42 2.55 -0.19
N VAL A 176 7.26 1.54 -0.13
CA VAL A 176 6.88 0.24 0.40
C VAL A 176 7.90 -0.29 1.39
N TRP A 177 7.40 -0.95 2.43
CA TRP A 177 8.20 -1.81 3.30
C TRP A 177 7.92 -3.26 2.93
N ASP A 178 8.98 -3.99 2.65
CA ASP A 178 9.06 -5.44 2.55
C ASP A 178 7.85 -6.10 1.88
N THR A 179 7.68 -5.83 0.58
CA THR A 179 6.56 -6.40 -0.19
C THR A 179 6.64 -7.92 -0.20
N VAL A 180 5.57 -8.60 0.23
CA VAL A 180 5.46 -10.07 0.20
C VAL A 180 4.16 -10.51 -0.47
N GLY A 181 4.06 -11.80 -0.79
CA GLY A 181 2.84 -12.42 -1.30
C GLY A 181 2.70 -12.46 -2.83
N ALA A 182 3.77 -12.22 -3.58
CA ALA A 182 3.75 -12.21 -5.05
C ALA A 182 3.35 -13.51 -5.74
N LEU A 183 3.51 -14.65 -5.05
CA LEU A 183 3.29 -15.99 -5.57
C LEU A 183 2.08 -16.67 -4.88
N GLY A 184 1.27 -15.92 -4.13
CA GLY A 184 0.37 -16.47 -3.11
C GLY A 184 1.14 -16.85 -1.85
N ILE A 185 0.50 -16.73 -0.68
CA ILE A 185 1.11 -17.18 0.58
C ILE A 185 0.74 -18.65 0.79
N PRO A 186 1.71 -19.58 0.94
CA PRO A 186 1.42 -20.93 1.37
C PRO A 186 0.83 -20.88 2.78
N ASN A 187 -0.43 -21.31 2.94
CA ASN A 187 -1.06 -21.39 4.25
C ASN A 187 -0.34 -22.46 5.10
N HIS A 188 0.20 -22.07 6.26
CA HIS A 188 0.67 -23.00 7.29
C HIS A 188 -0.49 -23.80 7.97
N LEU A 189 -1.74 -23.53 7.58
CA LEU A 189 -2.92 -24.31 7.95
C LEU A 189 -3.30 -25.22 6.77
N GLY A 190 -2.78 -26.45 6.79
CA GLY A 190 -2.85 -27.44 5.70
C GLY A 190 -4.25 -28.00 5.38
N VAL A 191 -5.24 -27.15 5.11
CA VAL A 191 -6.61 -27.61 4.76
C VAL A 191 -7.29 -26.85 3.61
N LEU A 192 -6.69 -25.79 3.05
CA LEU A 192 -7.31 -24.99 1.97
C LEU A 192 -6.64 -25.12 0.57
N ASN A 193 -5.56 -25.88 0.45
CA ASN A 193 -4.78 -26.01 -0.80
C ASN A 193 -5.50 -26.69 -1.98
N LEU A 194 -6.73 -27.18 -1.81
CA LEU A 194 -7.43 -27.94 -2.86
C LEU A 194 -8.39 -27.09 -3.72
N LEU A 195 -8.69 -25.84 -3.34
CA LEU A 195 -9.69 -25.01 -4.02
C LEU A 195 -9.20 -23.64 -4.53
N ASP A 196 -7.99 -23.22 -4.20
CA ASP A 196 -7.46 -21.91 -4.59
C ASP A 196 -6.56 -22.00 -5.81
N ASP A 197 -6.92 -21.30 -6.90
CA ASP A 197 -6.07 -21.13 -8.09
C ASP A 197 -4.98 -20.09 -7.81
N PRO A 198 -3.69 -20.48 -7.71
CA PRO A 198 -2.58 -19.56 -7.46
C PRO A 198 -2.47 -18.44 -8.50
N GLY A 199 -2.97 -18.67 -9.73
CA GLY A 199 -2.96 -17.69 -10.82
C GLY A 199 -3.86 -16.47 -10.57
N SER A 200 -4.81 -16.56 -9.63
CA SER A 200 -5.69 -15.45 -9.28
C SER A 200 -5.06 -14.41 -8.32
N TYR A 201 -3.87 -14.72 -7.78
CA TYR A 201 -3.18 -13.94 -6.75
C TYR A 201 -1.73 -13.58 -7.09
N ALA A 202 -1.20 -14.11 -8.19
CA ALA A 202 0.12 -13.76 -8.67
C ALA A 202 0.18 -12.27 -9.06
N PHE A 203 1.29 -11.58 -8.78
CA PHE A 203 1.50 -10.23 -9.29
C PHE A 203 1.17 -10.21 -10.79
N HIS A 204 0.21 -9.37 -11.17
CA HIS A 204 -0.07 -9.18 -12.58
C HIS A 204 1.13 -8.55 -13.30
N ASP A 205 2.00 -7.83 -12.57
CA ASP A 205 3.28 -7.32 -13.06
C ASP A 205 4.26 -7.03 -11.90
N THR A 206 5.48 -7.58 -11.92
CA THR A 206 6.55 -7.19 -10.99
C THR A 206 7.33 -5.97 -11.50
N GLU A 207 7.08 -5.52 -12.73
CA GLU A 207 7.61 -4.27 -13.26
C GLU A 207 6.94 -3.06 -12.61
N LEU A 208 7.74 -2.05 -12.32
CA LEU A 208 7.23 -0.78 -11.83
C LEU A 208 6.68 0.03 -13.00
N SER A 209 5.41 0.42 -12.91
CA SER A 209 4.77 1.21 -13.96
C SER A 209 5.47 2.56 -14.19
N ASP A 210 5.60 2.94 -15.47
CA ASP A 210 6.14 4.22 -15.94
C ASP A 210 5.41 5.47 -15.42
N ILE A 211 4.21 5.32 -14.84
CA ILE A 211 3.50 6.45 -14.23
C ILE A 211 4.03 6.84 -12.86
N VAL A 212 4.84 5.98 -12.25
CA VAL A 212 5.45 6.22 -10.93
C VAL A 212 6.70 7.07 -11.11
N ARG A 213 6.75 8.23 -10.44
CA ARG A 213 7.90 9.16 -10.51
C ARG A 213 9.00 8.79 -9.54
N HIS A 214 8.65 8.52 -8.30
CA HIS A 214 9.59 8.13 -7.25
C HIS A 214 9.12 6.82 -6.60
N ALA A 215 10.01 5.84 -6.50
CA ALA A 215 9.74 4.56 -5.88
C ALA A 215 10.80 4.22 -4.83
N ARG A 216 10.36 3.78 -3.66
CA ARG A 216 11.21 3.43 -2.51
C ARG A 216 10.76 2.10 -1.93
N HIS A 217 11.68 1.17 -1.76
CA HIS A 217 11.42 -0.12 -1.13
C HIS A 217 12.45 -0.38 -0.04
N ALA A 218 12.00 -0.39 1.21
CA ALA A 218 12.79 -0.83 2.35
C ALA A 218 12.59 -2.34 2.55
N MET A 219 13.66 -3.13 2.55
CA MET A 219 13.61 -4.60 2.59
C MET A 219 14.34 -5.15 3.81
N ALA A 220 13.80 -6.22 4.39
CA ALA A 220 14.41 -6.91 5.51
C ALA A 220 15.57 -7.80 5.03
N ILE A 221 16.78 -7.61 5.55
CA ILE A 221 17.95 -8.43 5.17
C ILE A 221 18.01 -9.76 5.93
N ASP A 222 17.44 -9.81 7.15
CA ASP A 222 17.50 -10.97 8.04
C ASP A 222 16.18 -11.77 8.06
N GLU A 223 15.31 -11.60 7.05
CA GLU A 223 14.09 -12.41 6.92
C GLU A 223 14.41 -13.76 6.26
N GLU A 224 14.24 -14.84 7.02
CA GLU A 224 14.62 -16.20 6.60
C GLU A 224 13.42 -17.06 6.17
N ARG A 225 12.19 -16.63 6.43
CA ARG A 225 11.00 -17.41 6.05
C ARG A 225 10.77 -17.29 4.56
N GLU A 226 10.76 -18.43 3.88
CA GLU A 226 10.53 -18.52 2.43
C GLU A 226 9.24 -17.80 1.99
N SER A 227 8.16 -17.92 2.78
CA SER A 227 6.86 -17.27 2.53
C SER A 227 6.89 -15.74 2.63
N PHE A 228 7.97 -15.16 3.17
CA PHE A 228 8.20 -13.72 3.32
C PHE A 228 9.34 -13.21 2.43
N THR A 229 9.79 -14.00 1.45
CA THR A 229 10.79 -13.54 0.47
C THR A 229 10.31 -12.24 -0.19
N PRO A 230 11.10 -11.15 -0.15
CA PRO A 230 10.68 -9.86 -0.65
C PRO A 230 10.51 -9.89 -2.17
N THR A 231 9.40 -9.34 -2.63
CA THR A 231 9.12 -9.19 -4.06
C THR A 231 9.78 -7.93 -4.58
N LEU A 232 10.94 -8.07 -5.21
CA LEU A 232 11.68 -6.96 -5.79
C LEU A 232 10.95 -6.35 -6.99
N TRP A 233 11.23 -5.08 -7.28
CA TRP A 233 11.01 -4.53 -8.61
C TRP A 233 12.12 -4.98 -9.54
N THR A 234 11.75 -5.58 -10.68
CA THR A 234 12.67 -6.17 -11.65
C THR A 234 12.90 -5.27 -12.88
N GLY A 235 12.13 -4.19 -13.03
CA GLY A 235 12.23 -3.22 -14.13
C GLY A 235 11.48 -1.93 -13.80
N HIS A 236 11.88 -0.84 -14.46
CA HIS A 236 11.24 0.48 -14.33
C HIS A 236 11.45 1.32 -15.60
N GLY A 237 10.55 2.25 -15.86
CA GLY A 237 10.70 3.23 -16.94
C GLY A 237 11.90 4.17 -16.73
N SER A 238 12.44 4.71 -17.83
CA SER A 238 13.63 5.58 -17.81
C SER A 238 13.44 6.92 -17.07
N GLY A 239 12.20 7.29 -16.75
CA GLY A 239 11.85 8.52 -16.04
C GLY A 239 11.52 8.32 -14.56
N THR A 240 11.72 7.12 -14.02
CA THR A 240 11.40 6.76 -12.64
C THR A 240 12.67 6.74 -11.79
N ASP A 241 12.66 7.47 -10.68
CA ASP A 241 13.71 7.43 -9.65
C ASP A 241 13.37 6.35 -8.62
N ILE A 242 14.10 5.24 -8.68
CA ILE A 242 13.88 4.05 -7.85
C ILE A 242 15.02 3.82 -6.86
N ARG A 243 14.69 3.45 -5.61
CA ARG A 243 15.65 2.93 -4.62
C ARG A 243 15.08 1.69 -3.94
N GLN A 244 15.86 0.61 -3.92
CA GLN A 244 15.59 -0.59 -3.14
C GLN A 244 16.74 -0.72 -2.12
N VAL A 245 16.44 -0.59 -0.83
CA VAL A 245 17.43 -0.50 0.26
C VAL A 245 17.16 -1.60 1.28
N TRP A 246 18.22 -2.30 1.67
CA TRP A 246 18.19 -3.36 2.68
C TRP A 246 18.44 -2.77 4.07
N PHE A 247 17.59 -3.13 5.03
CA PHE A 247 17.66 -2.74 6.43
C PHE A 247 17.92 -3.96 7.31
N ALA A 248 18.61 -3.74 8.43
CA ALA A 248 18.88 -4.78 9.41
C ALA A 248 17.59 -5.26 10.09
N GLY A 249 17.51 -6.56 10.34
CA GLY A 249 16.39 -7.22 11.00
C GLY A 249 15.42 -7.92 10.05
N ALA A 250 14.43 -8.57 10.66
CA ALA A 250 13.39 -9.36 9.99
C ALA A 250 12.24 -8.47 9.46
N HIS A 251 11.19 -9.09 8.91
CA HIS A 251 10.03 -8.39 8.32
C HIS A 251 9.45 -7.28 9.21
N GLY A 252 9.20 -7.58 10.50
CA GLY A 252 8.68 -6.61 11.48
C GLY A 252 9.72 -5.57 11.93
N ASP A 253 11.02 -5.89 11.87
CA ASP A 253 12.10 -4.94 12.14
C ASP A 253 12.29 -3.93 11.00
N THR A 254 11.70 -4.17 9.84
CA THR A 254 11.70 -3.20 8.72
C THR A 254 10.36 -2.48 8.60
N GLY A 255 9.24 -3.19 8.74
CA GLY A 255 7.90 -2.63 8.56
C GLY A 255 7.19 -2.18 9.84
N GLY A 256 7.77 -2.44 11.02
CA GLY A 256 7.13 -2.22 12.30
C GLY A 256 6.15 -3.34 12.68
N GLY A 257 5.49 -3.19 13.82
CA GLY A 257 4.62 -4.22 14.39
C GLY A 257 5.13 -4.86 15.68
N TYR A 258 6.31 -4.48 16.15
CA TYR A 258 6.82 -4.85 17.48
C TYR A 258 6.49 -3.80 18.53
N PRO A 259 6.49 -4.15 19.82
CA PRO A 259 6.25 -3.21 20.92
C PRO A 259 7.13 -1.97 20.79
N LEU A 260 6.62 -0.79 21.17
CA LEU A 260 7.35 0.48 21.00
C LEU A 260 8.76 0.49 21.62
N GLY A 261 9.00 -0.28 22.69
CA GLY A 261 10.32 -0.43 23.32
C GLY A 261 11.34 -1.24 22.50
N GLU A 262 10.89 -1.97 21.49
CA GLU A 262 11.68 -2.90 20.67
C GLU A 262 11.70 -2.46 19.19
N SER A 263 11.01 -1.37 18.85
CA SER A 263 10.81 -0.94 17.46
C SER A 263 11.98 -0.14 16.85
N GLY A 264 13.15 -0.11 17.50
CA GLY A 264 14.29 0.73 17.14
C GLY A 264 14.81 0.53 15.72
N LEU A 265 14.92 -0.73 15.27
CA LEU A 265 15.30 -1.06 13.88
C LEU A 265 14.24 -0.58 12.88
N SER A 266 12.95 -0.83 13.18
CA SER A 266 11.86 -0.42 12.29
C SER A 266 11.72 1.10 12.19
N ASP A 267 12.05 1.81 13.27
CA ASP A 267 12.07 3.27 13.30
C ASP A 267 13.19 3.85 12.41
N VAL A 268 14.32 3.15 12.22
CA VAL A 268 15.36 3.55 11.24
C VAL A 268 14.80 3.50 9.82
N ALA A 269 14.13 2.40 9.45
CA ALA A 269 13.50 2.25 8.14
C ALA A 269 12.34 3.25 7.92
N LEU A 270 11.60 3.59 8.99
CA LEU A 270 10.56 4.61 8.97
C LEU A 270 11.13 6.00 8.69
N LEU A 271 12.16 6.42 9.42
CA LEU A 271 12.77 7.74 9.23
C LEU A 271 13.36 7.89 7.83
N TRP A 272 14.02 6.85 7.30
CA TRP A 272 14.49 6.86 5.91
C TRP A 272 13.33 7.08 4.92
N MET A 273 12.23 6.36 5.06
CA MET A 273 11.06 6.54 4.17
C MET A 273 10.46 7.95 4.29
N ILE A 274 10.40 8.49 5.51
CA ILE A 274 9.93 9.85 5.78
C ILE A 274 10.83 10.88 5.10
N GLU A 275 12.16 10.74 5.19
CA GLU A 275 13.12 11.64 4.54
C GLU A 275 12.97 11.62 3.01
N GLU A 276 12.85 10.43 2.41
CA GLU A 276 12.63 10.29 0.95
C GLU A 276 11.29 10.93 0.52
N ALA A 277 10.24 10.74 1.32
CA ALA A 277 8.92 11.34 1.10
C ALA A 277 8.93 12.87 1.27
N GLN A 278 9.69 13.39 2.24
CA GLN A 278 9.89 14.83 2.46
C GLN A 278 10.60 15.48 1.28
N ALA A 279 11.64 14.83 0.75
CA ALA A 279 12.32 15.28 -0.47
C ALA A 279 11.37 15.35 -1.68
N CYS A 280 10.27 14.59 -1.66
CA CYS A 280 9.22 14.58 -2.67
C CYS A 280 8.02 15.49 -2.34
N GLY A 281 8.13 16.33 -1.31
CA GLY A 281 7.15 17.37 -0.98
C GLY A 281 6.13 17.02 0.11
N LEU A 282 6.22 15.85 0.75
CA LEU A 282 5.39 15.56 1.91
C LEU A 282 5.88 16.29 3.16
N ARG A 283 4.91 16.71 3.98
CA ARG A 283 5.15 17.45 5.23
C ARG A 283 4.70 16.61 6.42
N PHE A 284 5.52 16.61 7.46
CA PHE A 284 5.27 15.86 8.69
C PHE A 284 5.28 16.80 9.90
N ASN A 285 4.62 16.40 10.96
CA ASN A 285 4.58 17.12 12.21
C ASN A 285 5.87 16.84 12.99
N GLU A 286 6.74 17.84 13.08
CA GLU A 286 8.04 17.76 13.76
C GLU A 286 7.95 17.24 15.21
N ASN A 287 6.91 17.62 15.96
CA ASN A 287 6.75 17.16 17.34
C ASN A 287 6.38 15.67 17.41
N LYS A 288 5.71 15.14 16.39
CA LYS A 288 5.43 13.70 16.29
C LYS A 288 6.66 12.94 15.78
N LEU A 289 7.42 13.51 14.85
CA LEU A 289 8.67 12.91 14.37
C LEU A 289 9.67 12.69 15.50
N ARG A 290 9.80 13.66 16.42
CA ARG A 290 10.68 13.54 17.61
C ARG A 290 10.30 12.42 18.58
N GLN A 291 9.13 11.79 18.42
CA GLN A 291 8.70 10.67 19.24
C GLN A 291 9.16 9.31 18.67
N ILE A 292 9.60 9.27 17.40
CA ILE A 292 10.19 8.09 16.78
C ILE A 292 11.58 7.86 17.39
N ARG A 293 11.87 6.64 17.83
CA ARG A 293 13.09 6.28 18.55
C ARG A 293 13.91 5.28 17.74
N ALA A 294 14.44 5.74 16.62
CA ALA A 294 15.34 4.96 15.80
C ALA A 294 16.59 4.57 16.58
N ASP A 295 16.89 3.27 16.58
CA ASP A 295 18.09 2.70 17.21
C ASP A 295 18.66 1.61 16.29
N PRO A 296 19.74 1.88 15.55
CA PRO A 296 20.37 0.89 14.67
C PRO A 296 21.06 -0.25 15.45
N LEU A 297 21.19 -0.13 16.77
CA LEU A 297 21.69 -1.17 17.68
C LEU A 297 20.56 -1.79 18.52
N GLY A 298 19.31 -1.49 18.19
CA GLY A 298 18.13 -2.03 18.86
C GLY A 298 18.02 -3.55 18.73
N PRO A 299 17.08 -4.16 19.46
CA PRO A 299 16.88 -5.61 19.40
C PRO A 299 16.51 -6.04 17.98
N ARG A 300 17.12 -7.14 17.54
CA ARG A 300 16.74 -7.85 16.33
C ARG A 300 15.88 -9.04 16.70
N HIS A 301 14.75 -9.21 16.03
CA HIS A 301 13.84 -10.31 16.33
C HIS A 301 14.09 -11.50 15.42
N ASN A 302 13.93 -12.70 15.96
CA ASN A 302 13.97 -13.91 15.15
C ASN A 302 12.66 -14.03 14.33
N PRO A 303 12.72 -14.14 12.99
CA PRO A 303 11.53 -14.22 12.14
C PRO A 303 10.64 -15.44 12.41
N VAL A 304 11.20 -16.50 13.00
CA VAL A 304 10.51 -17.78 13.28
C VAL A 304 10.04 -17.87 14.73
N THR A 305 10.87 -17.45 15.70
CA THR A 305 10.60 -17.62 17.14
C THR A 305 10.14 -16.35 17.85
N GLY A 306 10.20 -15.18 17.20
CA GLY A 306 9.80 -13.89 17.76
C GLY A 306 10.78 -13.28 18.76
N VAL A 307 11.74 -14.08 19.26
CA VAL A 307 12.90 -13.69 20.08
C VAL A 307 14.11 -14.48 19.61
#